data_AF-X0TTJ5-F1
#
_entry.id   AF-X0TTJ5-F1
#
_cell.length_a   1.000
_cell.length_b   1.000
_cell.length_c   1.000
_cell.angle_alpha   90.00
_cell.angle_beta   90.00
_cell.angle_gamma   90.00
#
_symmetry.space_group_name_H-M   'P 1'
#
loop_
_entity.id
_entity.type
_entity.pdbx_description
1 polymer ?
#
loop_
_entity_poly.entity_id
_entity_poly.type
_entity_poly.pdbx_seq_one_letter_code
_entity_poly.pdbx_strand_id
1 'polypeptide(L)'
;MHRLTLVSLALTTSFLAAPQDTVIVVGPVTTYTRYLDALDNDDFDSIFAGVQYFKSHLIDLSVAERDTACKEFMTFFFATISHNNDMIWEDYDFISQFHDETARQSPEIKAYINALHRNGLDLYTFGRLYYIDQQPDYLYHNFSLHVSLAVREYLALRSDELAEGFSNSDSLL
;
A
#
# COMPACT_ATOMS: atom_id res chain seq x y z
N MET A 1 81.60 -6.44 28.16
CA MET A 1 80.66 -6.68 29.29
C MET A 1 79.46 -5.77 29.10
N HIS A 2 78.37 -6.33 28.57
CA HIS A 2 77.07 -5.66 28.40
C HIS A 2 76.30 -5.67 29.74
N ARG A 3 75.65 -4.56 30.09
CA ARG A 3 74.51 -4.57 31.03
C ARG A 3 73.39 -3.68 30.51
N LEU A 4 72.21 -4.27 30.53
CA LEU A 4 70.95 -3.83 29.94
C LEU A 4 70.29 -2.69 30.73
N THR A 5 69.73 -1.73 30.00
CA THR A 5 68.76 -0.76 30.53
C THR A 5 67.37 -1.37 30.39
N LEU A 6 66.62 -1.48 31.51
CA LEU A 6 65.20 -1.86 31.48
C LEU A 6 64.39 -0.76 30.78
N VAL A 7 63.68 -1.12 29.71
CA VAL A 7 62.63 -0.29 29.11
C VAL A 7 61.32 -0.62 29.84
N SER A 8 60.76 0.35 30.54
CA SER A 8 59.45 0.24 31.17
C SER A 8 58.37 0.42 30.10
N LEU A 9 57.61 -0.63 29.80
CA LEU A 9 56.49 -0.61 28.87
C LEU A 9 55.27 -0.01 29.58
N ALA A 10 54.87 1.21 29.22
CA ALA A 10 53.62 1.79 29.68
C ALA A 10 52.45 1.20 28.86
N LEU A 11 51.62 0.36 29.48
CA LEU A 11 50.33 -0.03 28.91
C LEU A 11 49.38 1.17 28.99
N THR A 12 49.11 1.81 27.87
CA THR A 12 47.95 2.69 27.73
C THR A 12 46.71 1.81 27.61
N THR A 13 45.95 1.69 28.70
CA THR A 13 44.58 1.18 28.66
C THR A 13 43.72 2.16 27.89
N SER A 14 43.49 1.88 26.61
CA SER A 14 42.44 2.53 25.83
C SER A 14 41.10 2.19 26.48
N PHE A 15 40.45 3.18 27.10
CA PHE A 15 39.03 3.08 27.42
C PHE A 15 38.28 2.93 26.09
N LEU A 16 37.79 1.73 25.80
CA LEU A 16 36.75 1.53 24.81
C LEU A 16 35.53 2.33 25.28
N ALA A 17 35.23 3.42 24.56
CA ALA A 17 33.96 4.09 24.70
C ALA A 17 32.85 3.05 24.45
N ALA A 18 31.88 2.99 25.36
CA ALA A 18 30.69 2.18 25.18
C ALA A 18 30.06 2.52 23.82
N PRO A 19 29.51 1.54 23.07
CA PRO A 19 28.79 1.84 21.85
C PRO A 19 27.68 2.84 22.20
N GLN A 20 27.73 4.02 21.59
CA GLN A 20 26.60 4.93 21.63
C GLN A 20 25.45 4.17 20.97
N ASP A 21 24.37 3.93 21.72
CA ASP A 21 23.12 3.45 21.16
C ASP A 21 22.73 4.43 20.05
N THR A 22 22.94 4.03 18.80
CA THR A 22 22.53 4.80 17.64
C THR A 22 21.02 4.82 17.67
N VAL A 23 20.43 5.92 18.14
CA VAL A 23 19.00 6.16 18.00
C VAL A 23 18.74 6.19 16.50
N ILE A 24 18.19 5.10 15.96
CA ILE A 24 17.78 5.02 14.55
C ILE A 24 16.60 5.98 14.42
N VAL A 25 16.86 7.17 13.91
CA VAL A 25 15.79 8.09 13.50
C VAL A 25 15.12 7.46 12.29
N VAL A 26 13.93 6.91 12.51
CA VAL A 26 13.11 6.31 11.45
C VAL A 26 12.56 7.45 10.59
N GLY A 27 12.90 7.45 9.31
CA GLY A 27 12.43 8.48 8.38
C GLY A 27 10.90 8.43 8.17
N PRO A 28 10.25 9.54 7.77
CA PRO A 28 8.80 9.60 7.58
C PRO A 28 8.24 8.53 6.63
N VAL A 29 8.96 8.21 5.56
CA VAL A 29 8.57 7.15 4.60
C VAL A 29 8.62 5.77 5.26
N THR A 30 9.65 5.46 6.05
CA THR A 30 9.74 4.19 6.78
C THR A 30 8.64 4.06 7.84
N THR A 31 8.28 5.16 8.51
CA THR A 31 7.13 5.19 9.42
C THR A 31 5.84 4.91 8.66
N TYR A 32 5.67 5.47 7.47
CA TYR A 32 4.51 5.21 6.62
C TYR A 32 4.43 3.76 6.16
N THR A 33 5.54 3.15 5.70
CA THR A 33 5.56 1.73 5.34
C THR A 33 5.13 0.85 6.52
N ARG A 34 5.67 1.08 7.72
CA ARG A 34 5.26 0.31 8.92
C ARG A 34 3.81 0.54 9.30
N TYR A 35 3.28 1.74 9.06
CA TYR A 35 1.87 2.02 9.26
C TYR A 35 1.03 1.17 8.30
N LEU A 36 1.36 1.15 7.00
CA LEU A 36 0.69 0.31 6.00
C LEU A 36 0.78 -1.19 6.34
N ASP A 37 1.95 -1.67 6.78
CA ASP A 37 2.15 -3.07 7.18
C ASP A 37 1.29 -3.48 8.39
N ALA A 38 0.85 -2.52 9.21
CA ALA A 38 0.03 -2.74 10.38
C ALA A 38 -1.48 -2.60 10.09
N LEU A 39 -1.86 -2.16 8.90
CA LEU A 39 -3.25 -2.07 8.49
C LEU A 39 -3.81 -3.46 8.17
N ASP A 40 -5.11 -3.62 8.39
CA ASP A 40 -5.81 -4.87 8.13
C ASP A 40 -6.18 -4.97 6.65
N ASN A 41 -5.78 -6.06 5.99
CA ASN A 41 -6.13 -6.32 4.59
C ASN A 41 -7.55 -6.87 4.44
N ASP A 42 -8.21 -7.31 5.51
CA ASP A 42 -9.63 -7.70 5.49
C ASP A 42 -10.57 -6.49 5.46
N ASP A 43 -10.09 -5.31 5.88
CA ASP A 43 -10.87 -4.08 5.95
C ASP A 43 -10.53 -3.14 4.79
N PHE A 44 -11.47 -2.95 3.85
CA PHE A 44 -11.29 -2.01 2.74
C PHE A 44 -11.05 -0.58 3.21
N ASP A 45 -11.57 -0.16 4.37
CA ASP A 45 -11.36 1.20 4.88
C ASP A 45 -9.88 1.45 5.28
N SER A 46 -9.06 0.40 5.39
CA SER A 46 -7.60 0.51 5.48
C SER A 46 -6.98 1.21 4.27
N ILE A 47 -7.55 1.02 3.06
CA ILE A 47 -7.08 1.71 1.85
C ILE A 47 -7.28 3.23 2.01
N PHE A 48 -8.47 3.65 2.42
CA PHE A 48 -8.75 5.04 2.71
C PHE A 48 -7.82 5.59 3.81
N ALA A 49 -7.59 4.82 4.88
CA ALA A 49 -6.70 5.21 5.96
C ALA A 49 -5.24 5.41 5.48
N GLY A 50 -4.75 4.57 4.56
CA GLY A 50 -3.47 4.74 3.89
C GLY A 50 -3.37 6.07 3.13
N VAL A 51 -4.35 6.36 2.28
CA VAL A 51 -4.42 7.61 1.52
C VAL A 51 -4.47 8.83 2.44
N GLN A 52 -5.29 8.80 3.50
CA GLN A 52 -5.41 9.91 4.45
C GLN A 52 -4.11 10.16 5.20
N TYR A 53 -3.40 9.09 5.60
CA TYR A 53 -2.10 9.23 6.23
C TYR A 53 -1.11 9.93 5.29
N PHE A 54 -1.02 9.49 4.03
CA PHE A 54 -0.16 10.11 3.03
C PHE A 54 -0.45 11.62 2.90
N LYS A 55 -1.72 11.97 2.69
CA LYS A 55 -2.15 13.37 2.48
C LYS A 55 -1.93 14.26 3.70
N SER A 56 -1.98 13.69 4.91
CA SER A 56 -1.88 14.45 6.16
C SER A 56 -0.44 14.61 6.65
N HIS A 57 0.45 13.68 6.32
CA HIS A 57 1.79 13.63 6.94
C HIS A 57 2.96 13.72 5.96
N LEU A 58 2.73 13.46 4.66
CA LEU A 58 3.81 13.29 3.70
C LEU A 58 3.85 14.38 2.63
N ILE A 59 2.82 15.25 2.54
CA ILE A 59 2.72 16.26 1.47
C ILE A 59 3.86 17.29 1.48
N ASP A 60 4.47 17.57 2.64
CA ASP A 60 5.56 18.54 2.77
C ASP A 60 6.96 17.94 2.55
N LEU A 61 7.06 16.62 2.30
CA LEU A 61 8.33 15.95 2.03
C LEU A 61 8.90 16.33 0.66
N SER A 62 10.14 15.91 0.36
CA SER A 62 10.65 16.05 -1.00
C SER A 62 9.81 15.25 -2.00
N VAL A 63 9.76 15.68 -3.26
CA VAL A 63 9.04 14.95 -4.32
C VAL A 63 9.49 13.48 -4.39
N ALA A 64 10.79 13.21 -4.27
CA ALA A 64 11.34 11.85 -4.30
C ALA A 64 10.86 10.97 -3.14
N GLU A 65 10.72 11.54 -1.94
CA GLU A 65 10.16 10.82 -0.79
C GLU A 65 8.66 10.55 -0.98
N ARG A 66 7.91 11.49 -1.56
CA ARG A 66 6.48 11.29 -1.88
C ARG A 66 6.28 10.24 -2.97
N ASP A 67 7.14 10.21 -3.99
CA ASP A 67 7.12 9.15 -5.01
C ASP A 67 7.39 7.77 -4.38
N THR A 68 8.34 7.71 -3.46
CA THR A 68 8.63 6.47 -2.72
C THR A 68 7.43 6.07 -1.88
N ALA A 69 6.84 6.98 -1.10
CA ALA A 69 5.65 6.69 -0.32
C ALA A 69 4.43 6.29 -1.18
N CYS A 70 4.26 6.89 -2.36
CA CYS A 70 3.22 6.49 -3.32
C CYS A 70 3.44 5.03 -3.77
N LYS A 71 4.68 4.64 -4.07
CA LYS A 71 5.01 3.25 -4.42
C LYS A 71 4.71 2.28 -3.27
N GLU A 72 5.07 2.63 -2.04
CA GLU A 72 4.78 1.80 -0.86
C GLU A 72 3.27 1.64 -0.66
N PHE A 73 2.49 2.71 -0.84
CA PHE A 73 1.02 2.64 -0.84
C PHE A 73 0.47 1.73 -1.93
N MET A 74 0.96 1.84 -3.16
CA MET A 74 0.51 0.99 -4.26
C MET A 74 0.81 -0.49 -3.98
N THR A 75 1.94 -0.79 -3.35
CA THR A 75 2.30 -2.15 -2.94
C THR A 75 1.29 -2.70 -1.93
N PHE A 76 0.95 -1.92 -0.91
CA PHE A 76 -0.11 -2.25 0.04
C PHE A 76 -1.46 -2.43 -0.66
N PHE A 77 -1.88 -1.47 -1.48
CA PHE A 77 -3.16 -1.47 -2.18
C PHE A 77 -3.37 -2.73 -3.04
N PHE A 78 -2.37 -3.14 -3.83
CA PHE A 78 -2.48 -4.35 -4.63
C PHE A 78 -2.39 -5.64 -3.80
N ALA A 79 -1.67 -5.62 -2.67
CA ALA A 79 -1.69 -6.74 -1.73
C ALA A 79 -3.08 -6.93 -1.10
N THR A 80 -3.74 -5.84 -0.72
CA THR A 80 -5.13 -5.85 -0.21
C THR A 80 -6.10 -6.41 -1.27
N ILE A 81 -5.97 -5.98 -2.54
CA ILE A 81 -6.79 -6.52 -3.65
C ILE A 81 -6.55 -8.03 -3.82
N SER A 82 -5.29 -8.46 -3.84
CA SER A 82 -4.95 -9.89 -4.00
C SER A 82 -5.53 -10.72 -2.85
N HIS A 83 -5.35 -10.26 -1.62
CA HIS A 83 -5.86 -10.93 -0.41
C HIS A 83 -7.38 -11.09 -0.44
N ASN A 84 -8.11 -10.02 -0.78
CA ASN A 84 -9.58 -10.09 -0.83
C ASN A 84 -10.10 -10.93 -2.00
N ASN A 85 -9.36 -11.00 -3.11
CA ASN A 85 -9.66 -11.95 -4.16
C ASN A 85 -9.49 -13.39 -3.70
N ASP A 86 -8.46 -13.71 -2.91
CA ASP A 86 -8.33 -15.06 -2.37
C ASP A 86 -9.49 -15.38 -1.40
N MET A 87 -9.82 -14.45 -0.51
CA MET A 87 -10.90 -14.62 0.48
C MET A 87 -12.29 -14.77 -0.12
N ILE A 88 -12.66 -13.97 -1.14
CA ILE A 88 -14.00 -14.06 -1.75
C ILE A 88 -14.26 -15.42 -2.40
N TRP A 89 -13.20 -16.10 -2.85
CA TRP A 89 -13.29 -17.44 -3.43
C TRP A 89 -13.42 -18.56 -2.39
N GLU A 90 -13.04 -18.29 -1.13
CA GLU A 90 -13.23 -19.24 -0.02
C GLU A 90 -14.69 -19.24 0.48
N ASP A 91 -15.44 -18.14 0.30
CA ASP A 91 -16.85 -18.02 0.66
C ASP A 91 -17.78 -18.25 -0.55
N TYR A 92 -17.98 -19.53 -0.89
CA TYR A 92 -18.85 -19.91 -2.01
C TYR A 92 -20.31 -19.48 -1.81
N ASP A 93 -20.80 -19.46 -0.57
CA ASP A 93 -22.19 -19.08 -0.30
C ASP A 93 -22.37 -17.58 -0.58
N PHE A 94 -21.43 -16.74 -0.14
CA PHE A 94 -21.43 -15.31 -0.46
C PHE A 94 -21.30 -15.06 -1.97
N ILE A 95 -20.31 -15.66 -2.64
CA ILE A 95 -20.07 -15.39 -4.07
C ILE A 95 -21.25 -15.85 -4.95
N SER A 96 -21.95 -16.92 -4.55
CA SER A 96 -23.12 -17.43 -5.28
C SER A 96 -24.31 -16.45 -5.25
N GLN A 97 -24.40 -15.58 -4.24
CA GLN A 97 -25.44 -14.55 -4.17
C GLN A 97 -25.33 -13.54 -5.32
N PHE A 98 -24.13 -13.34 -5.87
CA PHE A 98 -23.96 -12.50 -7.06
C PHE A 98 -24.54 -13.15 -8.32
N HIS A 99 -24.96 -14.41 -8.33
CA HIS A 99 -25.67 -14.99 -9.48
C HIS A 99 -27.20 -14.86 -9.41
N ASP A 100 -27.75 -14.45 -8.27
CA ASP A 100 -29.20 -14.32 -8.03
C ASP A 100 -29.62 -12.83 -8.00
N GLU A 101 -30.51 -12.43 -8.91
CA GLU A 101 -30.98 -11.04 -9.02
C GLU A 101 -31.65 -10.50 -7.76
N THR A 102 -32.31 -11.37 -6.98
CA THR A 102 -32.96 -11.01 -5.72
C THR A 102 -31.92 -10.85 -4.62
N ALA A 103 -30.95 -11.78 -4.53
CA ALA A 103 -29.89 -11.72 -3.52
C ALA A 103 -28.94 -10.55 -3.75
N ARG A 104 -28.66 -10.15 -4.99
CA ARG A 104 -27.92 -8.92 -5.33
C ARG A 104 -28.51 -7.64 -4.74
N GLN A 105 -29.81 -7.65 -4.45
CA GLN A 105 -30.48 -6.50 -3.85
C GLN A 105 -30.42 -6.49 -2.33
N SER A 106 -29.82 -7.51 -1.71
CA SER A 106 -29.69 -7.62 -0.26
C SER A 106 -28.88 -6.45 0.31
N PRO A 107 -29.17 -6.02 1.56
CA PRO A 107 -28.40 -4.98 2.22
C PRO A 107 -26.91 -5.32 2.35
N GLU A 108 -26.59 -6.60 2.52
CA GLU A 108 -25.23 -7.11 2.69
C GLU A 108 -24.41 -6.95 1.41
N ILE A 109 -24.92 -7.43 0.26
CA ILE A 109 -24.24 -7.29 -1.03
C ILE A 109 -24.07 -5.81 -1.40
N LYS A 110 -25.10 -4.99 -1.15
CA LYS A 110 -25.00 -3.54 -1.36
C LYS A 110 -23.96 -2.89 -0.45
N ALA A 111 -23.88 -3.30 0.81
CA ALA A 111 -22.87 -2.78 1.74
C ALA A 111 -21.46 -3.14 1.29
N TYR A 112 -21.26 -4.38 0.82
CA TYR A 112 -19.99 -4.85 0.28
C TYR A 112 -19.55 -4.05 -0.96
N ILE A 113 -20.42 -3.93 -1.98
CA ILE A 113 -20.13 -3.14 -3.18
C ILE A 113 -19.85 -1.67 -2.84
N ASN A 114 -20.63 -1.07 -1.93
CA ASN A 114 -20.38 0.29 -1.48
C ASN A 114 -19.02 0.43 -0.77
N ALA A 115 -18.60 -0.57 0.01
CA ALA A 115 -17.30 -0.56 0.67
C ALA A 115 -16.15 -0.60 -0.35
N LEU A 116 -16.27 -1.43 -1.39
CA LEU A 116 -15.32 -1.45 -2.52
C LEU A 116 -15.23 -0.07 -3.18
N HIS A 117 -16.37 0.49 -3.59
CA HIS A 117 -16.43 1.74 -4.36
C HIS A 117 -15.84 2.93 -3.61
N ARG A 118 -16.14 3.07 -2.31
CA ARG A 118 -15.58 4.15 -1.49
C ARG A 118 -14.06 4.07 -1.36
N ASN A 119 -13.50 2.87 -1.52
CA ASN A 119 -12.08 2.60 -1.39
C ASN A 119 -11.37 2.42 -2.74
N GLY A 120 -12.02 2.83 -3.83
CA GLY A 120 -11.39 2.83 -5.16
C GLY A 120 -11.31 1.47 -5.82
N LEU A 121 -12.15 0.54 -5.39
CA LEU A 121 -12.24 -0.81 -5.94
C LEU A 121 -13.60 -1.01 -6.60
N ASP A 122 -13.69 -2.01 -7.47
CA ASP A 122 -14.96 -2.48 -8.03
C ASP A 122 -14.96 -4.02 -8.12
N LEU A 123 -16.15 -4.59 -8.27
CA LEU A 123 -16.33 -6.02 -8.49
C LEU A 123 -16.60 -6.29 -9.98
N TYR A 124 -15.69 -7.00 -10.60
CA TYR A 124 -15.72 -7.36 -12.01
C TYR A 124 -16.12 -8.82 -12.20
N THR A 125 -16.52 -9.16 -13.43
CA THR A 125 -16.81 -10.54 -13.82
C THR A 125 -16.13 -10.87 -15.14
N PHE A 126 -15.48 -12.02 -15.20
CA PHE A 126 -15.05 -12.63 -16.47
C PHE A 126 -15.69 -14.01 -16.59
N GLY A 127 -16.66 -14.13 -17.50
CA GLY A 127 -17.49 -15.33 -17.59
C GLY A 127 -18.37 -15.52 -16.35
N ARG A 128 -18.03 -16.49 -15.49
CA ARG A 128 -18.70 -16.74 -14.20
C ARG A 128 -17.78 -16.49 -12.99
N LEU A 129 -16.61 -15.91 -13.22
CA LEU A 129 -15.63 -15.64 -12.18
C LEU A 129 -15.72 -14.19 -11.75
N TYR A 130 -16.00 -13.96 -10.46
CA TYR A 130 -15.96 -12.64 -9.86
C TYR A 130 -14.56 -12.34 -9.34
N TYR A 131 -14.12 -11.10 -9.50
CA TYR A 131 -12.87 -10.64 -8.94
C TYR A 131 -12.94 -9.15 -8.64
N ILE A 132 -12.21 -8.73 -7.62
CA ILE A 132 -12.05 -7.34 -7.21
C ILE A 132 -10.86 -6.77 -7.98
N ASP A 133 -11.02 -5.58 -8.53
CA ASP A 133 -9.91 -4.83 -9.12
C ASP A 133 -10.08 -3.33 -8.84
N GLN A 134 -9.06 -2.55 -9.16
CA GLN A 134 -9.05 -1.11 -8.94
C GLN A 134 -9.97 -0.37 -9.94
N GLN A 135 -10.61 0.69 -9.45
CA GLN A 135 -11.24 1.69 -10.30
C GLN A 135 -10.17 2.49 -11.06
N PRO A 136 -10.41 2.83 -12.34
CA PRO A 136 -9.43 3.48 -13.21
C PRO A 136 -8.71 4.67 -12.58
N ASP A 137 -9.49 5.63 -12.08
CA ASP A 137 -8.95 6.93 -11.73
C ASP A 137 -8.56 7.07 -10.26
N TYR A 138 -8.69 6.01 -9.44
CA TYR A 138 -8.56 6.15 -7.99
C TYR A 138 -7.15 6.58 -7.59
N LEU A 139 -6.12 5.88 -8.07
CA LEU A 139 -4.73 6.22 -7.76
C LEU A 139 -4.33 7.57 -8.36
N TYR A 140 -4.74 7.84 -9.60
CA TYR A 140 -4.48 9.12 -10.25
C TYR A 140 -5.07 10.30 -9.46
N HIS A 141 -6.35 10.23 -9.10
CA HIS A 141 -7.01 11.29 -8.32
C HIS A 141 -6.37 11.53 -6.96
N ASN A 142 -5.90 10.47 -6.30
CA ASN A 142 -5.37 10.60 -4.94
C ASN A 142 -3.91 11.07 -4.88
N PHE A 143 -3.10 10.80 -5.91
CA PHE A 143 -1.65 11.01 -5.85
C PHE A 143 -1.10 11.99 -6.89
N SER A 144 -1.78 12.23 -8.02
CA SER A 144 -1.24 13.01 -9.16
C SER A 144 -0.75 14.43 -8.81
N LEU A 145 -1.35 15.08 -7.83
CA LEU A 145 -0.97 16.43 -7.39
C LEU A 145 0.23 16.45 -6.43
N HIS A 146 0.66 15.29 -5.94
CA HIS A 146 1.66 15.16 -4.88
C HIS A 146 2.95 14.48 -5.36
N VAL A 147 2.91 13.77 -6.48
CA VAL A 147 4.04 13.01 -7.02
C VAL A 147 4.76 13.74 -8.15
N SER A 148 5.91 13.22 -8.57
CA SER A 148 6.65 13.75 -9.73
C SER A 148 5.87 13.62 -11.03
N LEU A 149 6.32 14.34 -12.05
CA LEU A 149 5.77 14.24 -13.41
C LEU A 149 5.78 12.79 -13.92
N ALA A 150 6.89 12.06 -13.71
CA ALA A 150 7.03 10.70 -14.20
C ALA A 150 6.02 9.74 -13.55
N VAL A 151 5.84 9.82 -12.22
CA VAL A 151 4.85 9.00 -11.52
C VAL A 151 3.43 9.41 -11.91
N ARG A 152 3.17 10.71 -12.06
CA ARG A 152 1.86 11.21 -12.52
C ARG A 152 1.49 10.70 -13.91
N GLU A 153 2.42 10.75 -14.86
CA GLU A 153 2.22 10.24 -16.22
C GLU A 153 1.99 8.73 -16.23
N TYR A 154 2.73 7.99 -15.40
CA TYR A 154 2.49 6.56 -15.21
C TYR A 154 1.07 6.29 -14.67
N LEU A 155 0.63 7.03 -13.64
CA LEU A 155 -0.72 6.88 -13.09
C LEU A 155 -1.81 7.24 -14.11
N ALA A 156 -1.58 8.27 -14.92
CA ALA A 156 -2.51 8.66 -15.98
C ALA A 156 -2.64 7.57 -17.05
N LEU A 157 -1.52 7.04 -17.54
CA LEU A 157 -1.51 5.93 -18.50
C LEU A 157 -2.25 4.72 -17.94
N ARG A 158 -2.02 4.38 -16.67
CA ARG A 158 -2.70 3.26 -16.01
C ARG A 158 -4.21 3.49 -15.90
N SER A 159 -4.62 4.72 -15.60
CA SER A 159 -6.03 5.16 -15.63
C SER A 159 -6.67 4.86 -16.98
N ASP A 160 -6.01 5.30 -18.05
CA ASP A 160 -6.51 5.16 -19.42
C ASP A 160 -6.58 3.68 -19.84
N GLU A 161 -5.54 2.89 -19.56
CA GLU A 161 -5.50 1.45 -19.85
C GLU A 161 -6.65 0.69 -19.17
N LEU A 162 -6.93 1.04 -17.91
CA LEU A 162 -8.03 0.47 -17.16
C LEU A 162 -9.36 0.88 -17.76
N ALA A 163 -9.58 2.18 -18.00
CA ALA A 163 -10.81 2.69 -18.60
C ALA A 163 -11.09 2.06 -19.97
N GLU A 164 -10.06 1.88 -20.82
CA GLU A 164 -10.18 1.19 -22.11
C GLU A 164 -10.46 -0.29 -21.94
N GLY A 165 -9.72 -0.99 -21.07
CA GLY A 165 -9.94 -2.39 -20.75
C GLY A 165 -11.36 -2.66 -20.24
N PHE A 166 -11.93 -1.71 -19.49
CA PHE A 166 -13.30 -1.78 -18.96
C PHE A 166 -14.39 -1.28 -19.91
N SER A 167 -14.04 -0.55 -20.99
CA SER A 167 -15.00 -0.06 -21.98
C SER A 167 -15.69 -1.18 -22.79
N ASN A 168 -15.23 -2.43 -22.64
CA ASN A 168 -15.83 -3.63 -23.20
C ASN A 168 -16.46 -4.52 -22.11
N SER A 169 -17.61 -4.12 -21.56
CA SER A 169 -18.66 -5.03 -21.04
C SER A 169 -18.34 -6.03 -19.89
N ASP A 170 -17.34 -5.80 -19.04
CA ASP A 170 -16.97 -6.73 -17.94
C ASP A 170 -17.29 -6.22 -16.51
N SER A 171 -17.77 -4.97 -16.37
CA SER A 171 -18.28 -4.45 -15.08
C SER A 171 -19.74 -4.88 -14.85
N LEU A 172 -20.10 -5.21 -13.60
CA LEU A 172 -21.46 -5.62 -13.21
C LEU A 172 -22.43 -4.45 -13.02
N LEU A 173 -21.97 -3.21 -13.19
CA LEU A 173 -22.71 -1.97 -12.96
C LEU A 173 -22.66 -1.03 -14.16
#